data_AF-A0A7Z6MTS9-F1
#
_entry.id   AF-A0A7Z6MTS9-F1
#
_cell.length_a   1.000
_cell.length_b   1.000
_cell.length_c   1.000
_cell.angle_alpha   90.00
_cell.angle_beta   90.00
_cell.angle_gamma   90.00
#
_symmetry.space_group_name_H-M   'P 1'
#
loop_
_entity.id
_entity.type
_entity.pdbx_description
1 polymer ?
#
loop_
_entity_poly.entity_id
_entity_poly.type
_entity_poly.pdbx_seq_one_letter_code
_entity_poly.pdbx_strand_id
1 'polypeptide(L)'
;MHKPYLALAALLGFSLYTLFTLLTAEQSLLAFGRELISRPDTAQVVIDLYLMAVLACVWMYQDARARGRSLASVLPYFLLTAVFVSVGPLLYIVVNGVVRRAERQG
;
A
#
# COMPACT_ATOMS: atom_id res chain seq x y z
N MET A 1 5.30 16.57 4.84
CA MET A 1 4.87 16.61 3.42
C MET A 1 3.58 17.40 3.33
N HIS A 2 3.61 18.54 2.63
CA HIS A 2 2.66 19.64 2.83
C HIS A 2 1.25 19.45 2.24
N LYS A 3 0.96 18.38 1.50
CA LYS A 3 -0.38 18.16 0.90
C LYS A 3 -0.63 16.66 0.68
N PRO A 4 -1.58 16.00 1.38
CA PRO A 4 -1.90 14.59 1.15
C PRO A 4 -2.53 14.32 -0.23
N TYR A 5 -2.79 15.35 -1.03
CA TYR A 5 -3.43 15.25 -2.34
C TYR A 5 -2.65 14.40 -3.34
N LEU A 6 -1.31 14.39 -3.29
CA LEU A 6 -0.52 13.54 -4.18
C LEU A 6 -0.70 12.05 -3.84
N ALA A 7 -0.60 11.69 -2.56
CA ALA A 7 -0.85 10.33 -2.12
C ALA A 7 -2.31 9.91 -2.37
N LEU A 8 -3.26 10.82 -2.21
CA LEU A 8 -4.67 10.57 -2.52
C LEU A 8 -4.90 10.36 -4.02
N ALA A 9 -4.35 11.22 -4.88
CA ALA A 9 -4.45 11.06 -6.32
C ALA A 9 -3.83 9.74 -6.80
N ALA A 10 -2.65 9.41 -6.27
CA ALA A 10 -1.97 8.14 -6.55
C ALA A 10 -2.81 6.95 -6.07
N LEU A 11 -3.37 7.01 -4.85
CA LEU A 11 -4.22 5.97 -4.29
C LEU A 11 -5.45 5.74 -5.16
N LEU A 12 -6.18 6.81 -5.52
CA LEU A 12 -7.40 6.71 -6.32
C LEU A 12 -7.09 6.19 -7.73
N GLY A 13 -6.10 6.78 -8.40
CA GLY A 13 -5.73 6.38 -9.76
C GLY A 13 -5.25 4.92 -9.82
N PHE A 14 -4.34 4.54 -8.93
CA PHE A 14 -3.81 3.17 -8.89
C PHE A 14 -4.86 2.14 -8.47
N SER A 15 -5.72 2.47 -7.50
CA SER A 15 -6.79 1.55 -7.06
C SER A 15 -7.83 1.35 -8.15
N LEU A 16 -8.20 2.42 -8.88
CA LEU A 16 -9.13 2.32 -10.00
C LEU A 16 -8.55 1.46 -11.13
N TYR A 17 -7.28 1.67 -11.47
CA TYR A 17 -6.59 0.85 -12.46
C TYR A 17 -6.46 -0.61 -12.02
N THR A 18 -6.17 -0.85 -10.73
CA THR A 18 -6.14 -2.20 -10.13
C THR A 18 -7.52 -2.87 -10.21
N LEU A 19 -8.58 -2.14 -9.88
CA LEU A 19 -9.94 -2.68 -9.98
C LEU A 19 -10.31 -2.99 -11.43
N PHE A 20 -10.02 -2.09 -12.36
CA PHE A 20 -10.26 -2.29 -13.79
C PHE A 20 -9.53 -3.54 -14.32
N THR A 21 -8.25 -3.69 -13.98
CA THR A 21 -7.45 -4.86 -14.37
C THR A 21 -7.99 -6.14 -13.75
N LEU A 22 -8.42 -6.15 -12.48
CA LEU A 22 -9.03 -7.33 -11.86
C LEU A 22 -10.38 -7.70 -12.47
N LEU A 23 -11.19 -6.72 -12.88
CA LEU A 23 -12.49 -6.94 -13.52
C LEU A 23 -12.37 -7.44 -14.96
N THR A 24 -11.25 -7.15 -15.62
CA THR A 24 -10.99 -7.53 -17.03
C THR A 24 -10.02 -8.69 -17.16
N ALA A 25 -9.47 -9.18 -16.05
CA ALA A 25 -8.52 -10.28 -16.06
C ALA A 25 -9.23 -11.62 -16.28
N GLU A 26 -8.82 -12.31 -17.33
CA GLU A 26 -9.24 -13.69 -17.62
C GLU A 26 -8.67 -14.70 -16.62
N GLN A 27 -7.58 -14.34 -15.94
CA GLN A 27 -6.89 -15.20 -14.98
C GLN A 27 -6.96 -14.68 -13.55
N SER A 28 -6.97 -15.61 -12.59
CA SER A 28 -6.94 -15.26 -11.18
C SER A 28 -5.65 -14.54 -10.78
N LEU A 29 -5.72 -13.71 -9.73
CA LEU A 29 -4.56 -13.00 -9.19
C LEU A 29 -3.43 -13.94 -8.72
N LEU A 30 -3.79 -15.11 -8.18
CA LEU A 30 -2.81 -16.13 -7.79
C LEU A 30 -2.13 -16.78 -9.01
N ALA A 31 -2.86 -17.00 -10.09
CA ALA A 31 -2.29 -17.51 -11.34
C ALA A 31 -1.33 -16.51 -11.96
N PHE A 32 -1.73 -15.22 -12.01
CA PHE A 32 -0.86 -14.13 -12.45
C PHE A 32 0.41 -14.01 -11.59
N GLY A 33 0.30 -14.09 -10.26
CA GLY A 33 1.46 -14.07 -9.37
C GLY A 33 2.41 -15.24 -9.60
N ARG A 34 1.88 -16.44 -9.85
CA ARG A 34 2.70 -17.62 -10.18
C ARG A 34 3.40 -17.45 -11.52
N GLU A 35 2.72 -16.89 -12.51
CA GLU A 35 3.29 -16.59 -13.82
C GLU A 35 4.46 -15.59 -13.71
N LEU A 36 4.30 -14.52 -12.93
CA LEU A 36 5.36 -13.54 -12.68
C LEU A 36 6.59 -14.16 -12.02
N ILE A 37 6.42 -15.13 -11.10
CA ILE A 37 7.56 -15.78 -10.44
C ILE A 37 8.19 -16.87 -11.34
N SER A 38 7.48 -17.34 -12.36
CA SER A 38 7.97 -18.41 -13.25
C SER A 38 9.13 -17.98 -14.16
N ARG A 39 9.27 -16.68 -14.44
CA ARG A 39 10.37 -16.13 -15.22
C ARG A 39 11.31 -15.32 -14.32
N PRO A 40 12.64 -15.52 -14.40
CA PRO A 40 13.59 -14.86 -13.49
C PRO A 40 13.55 -13.33 -13.52
N ASP A 41 13.33 -12.73 -14.69
CA ASP A 41 13.26 -11.29 -14.91
C ASP A 41 12.04 -10.65 -14.22
N THR A 42 10.86 -11.24 -14.39
CA THR A 42 9.64 -10.78 -13.70
C THR A 42 9.65 -11.14 -12.21
N ALA A 43 10.25 -12.27 -11.84
CA ALA A 43 10.40 -12.69 -10.44
C ALA A 43 11.22 -11.68 -9.65
N GLN A 44 12.31 -11.15 -10.23
CA GLN A 44 13.13 -10.11 -9.61
C GLN A 44 12.31 -8.87 -9.24
N VAL A 45 11.42 -8.43 -10.13
CA VAL A 45 10.54 -7.27 -9.88
C VAL A 45 9.55 -7.56 -8.75
N VAL A 46 8.96 -8.76 -8.71
CA VAL A 46 8.06 -9.16 -7.62
C VAL A 46 8.79 -9.17 -6.29
N ILE A 47 10.00 -9.75 -6.23
CA ILE A 47 10.82 -9.79 -5.02
C ILE A 47 11.15 -8.37 -4.54
N ASP A 48 11.59 -7.50 -5.44
CA ASP A 48 11.93 -6.11 -5.11
C ASP A 48 10.71 -5.34 -4.57
N LEU A 49 9.54 -5.49 -5.21
CA LEU A 49 8.30 -4.86 -4.75
C LEU A 49 7.88 -5.34 -3.36
N TYR A 50 8.01 -6.63 -3.08
CA TYR A 50 7.67 -7.18 -1.76
C TYR A 50 8.71 -6.81 -0.69
N LEU A 51 9.99 -6.68 -1.04
CA LEU A 51 11.01 -6.14 -0.15
C LEU A 51 10.64 -4.69 0.24
N MET A 52 10.29 -3.87 -0.75
CA MET A 52 9.84 -2.49 -0.51
C MET A 52 8.55 -2.45 0.34
N ALA A 53 7.60 -3.36 0.11
CA ALA A 53 6.40 -3.47 0.95
C ALA A 53 6.71 -3.84 2.40
N VAL A 54 7.66 -4.75 2.64
CA VAL A 54 8.11 -5.09 4.00
C VAL A 54 8.72 -3.87 4.67
N LEU A 55 9.59 -3.13 3.97
CA LEU A 55 10.17 -1.89 4.49
C LEU A 55 9.08 -0.85 4.79
N ALA A 56 8.07 -0.72 3.94
CA ALA A 56 6.93 0.16 4.16
C ALA A 56 6.11 -0.27 5.39
N CYS A 57 5.88 -1.58 5.60
CA CYS A 57 5.23 -2.10 6.79
C CYS A 57 6.00 -1.80 8.08
N VAL A 58 7.32 -2.01 8.06
CA VAL A 58 8.21 -1.66 9.18
C VAL A 58 8.15 -0.17 9.47
N TRP A 59 8.18 0.67 8.42
CA TRP A 59 8.04 2.11 8.55
C TRP A 59 6.69 2.52 9.16
N MET A 60 5.57 1.98 8.67
CA MET A 60 4.23 2.26 9.22
C MET A 60 4.12 1.86 10.69
N TYR A 61 4.70 0.72 11.07
CA TYR A 61 4.75 0.28 12.46
C TYR A 61 5.54 1.26 13.34
N GLN A 62 6.74 1.66 12.90
CA GLN A 62 7.57 2.61 13.63
C GLN A 62 6.88 3.98 13.75
N ASP A 63 6.26 4.48 12.67
CA ASP A 63 5.52 5.74 12.67
C ASP A 63 4.30 5.68 13.60
N ALA A 64 3.53 4.58 13.60
CA ALA A 64 2.41 4.40 14.50
C ALA A 64 2.86 4.34 15.97
N ARG A 65 3.94 3.60 16.26
CA ARG A 65 4.50 3.49 17.60
C ARG A 65 5.04 4.82 18.13
N ALA A 66 5.71 5.60 17.28
CA ALA A 66 6.18 6.95 17.61
C ALA A 66 5.03 7.92 17.94
N ARG A 67 3.82 7.65 17.45
CA ARG A 67 2.59 8.41 17.73
C ARG A 67 1.77 7.87 18.91
N GLY A 68 2.29 6.87 19.64
CA GLY A 68 1.56 6.22 20.73
C GLY A 68 0.35 5.40 20.29
N ARG A 69 0.24 5.04 19.00
CA ARG A 69 -0.86 4.23 18.48
C ARG A 69 -0.56 2.74 18.62
N SER A 70 -1.62 1.96 18.79
CA SER A 70 -1.51 0.50 18.91
C SER A 70 -1.17 -0.17 17.57
N LEU A 71 -0.60 -1.37 17.65
CA LEU A 71 -0.33 -2.25 16.50
C LEU A 71 -1.61 -2.60 15.71
N ALA A 72 -2.74 -2.71 16.41
CA ALA A 72 -4.04 -2.94 15.78
C ALA A 72 -4.41 -1.83 14.77
N SER A 73 -3.93 -0.60 14.99
CA SER A 73 -4.17 0.51 14.06
C SER A 73 -3.47 0.33 12.71
N VAL A 74 -2.36 -0.42 12.65
CA VAL A 74 -1.62 -0.63 11.39
C VAL A 74 -2.02 -1.90 10.64
N LEU A 75 -2.69 -2.83 11.31
CA LEU A 75 -3.04 -4.15 10.78
C LEU A 75 -3.87 -4.10 9.49
N PRO A 76 -4.89 -3.23 9.34
CA PRO A 76 -5.63 -3.13 8.08
C PRO A 76 -4.74 -2.71 6.90
N TYR A 77 -3.78 -1.80 7.12
CA TYR A 77 -2.85 -1.39 6.08
C TYR A 77 -1.88 -2.51 5.71
N PHE A 78 -1.47 -3.36 6.66
CA PHE A 78 -0.63 -4.52 6.38
C PHE A 78 -1.35 -5.55 5.53
N LEU A 79 -2.62 -5.83 5.82
CA LEU A 79 -3.45 -6.74 5.01
C LEU A 79 -3.59 -6.22 3.58
N LEU A 80 -3.87 -4.93 3.41
CA LEU A 80 -3.91 -4.31 2.09
C LEU A 80 -2.55 -4.33 1.39
N THR A 81 -1.45 -4.13 2.11
CA THR A 81 -0.08 -4.20 1.57
C THR A 81 0.26 -5.62 1.12
N ALA A 82 -0.18 -6.65 1.84
CA ALA A 82 0.10 -8.04 1.48
C ALA A 82 -0.57 -8.45 0.16
N VAL A 83 -1.71 -7.85 -0.19
CA VAL A 83 -2.46 -8.18 -1.41
C VAL A 83 -2.15 -7.21 -2.55
N PHE A 84 -2.08 -5.92 -2.25
CA PHE A 84 -2.00 -4.84 -3.23
C PHE A 84 -0.74 -3.98 -3.12
N VAL A 85 0.22 -4.36 -2.28
CA VAL A 85 1.55 -3.76 -2.14
C VAL A 85 1.49 -2.26 -1.84
N SER A 86 1.39 -1.40 -2.86
CA SER A 86 1.41 0.05 -2.73
C SER A 86 0.13 0.66 -2.15
N VAL A 87 -1.03 -0.01 -2.24
CA VAL A 87 -2.32 0.53 -1.75
C VAL A 87 -2.30 0.76 -0.23
N GLY A 88 -1.74 -0.17 0.54
CA GLY A 88 -1.68 -0.08 2.00
C GLY A 88 -0.90 1.14 2.50
N PRO A 89 0.37 1.35 2.09
CA PRO A 89 1.16 2.52 2.47
C PRO A 89 0.57 3.84 1.95
N LEU A 90 0.01 3.86 0.73
CA LEU A 90 -0.66 5.05 0.20
C LEU A 90 -1.86 5.44 1.04
N LEU A 91 -2.71 4.48 1.40
CA LEU A 91 -3.86 4.72 2.28
C LEU A 91 -3.41 5.21 3.67
N TYR A 92 -2.36 4.61 4.23
CA TYR A 92 -1.78 5.05 5.51
C TYR A 92 -1.32 6.51 5.46
N ILE A 93 -0.62 6.91 4.39
CA ILE A 93 -0.17 8.30 4.20
C ILE A 93 -1.35 9.26 4.10
N VAL A 94 -2.39 8.89 3.34
CA VAL A 94 -3.59 9.71 3.17
C VAL A 94 -4.31 9.92 4.50
N VAL A 95 -4.64 8.84 5.22
CA VAL A 95 -5.36 8.91 6.50
C VAL A 95 -4.55 9.72 7.52
N ASN A 96 -3.26 9.44 7.67
CA ASN A 96 -2.41 10.18 8.61
C ASN A 96 -2.13 11.62 8.18
N GLY A 97 -2.21 11.93 6.89
CA GLY A 97 -2.13 13.29 6.37
C GLY A 97 -3.39 14.10 6.69
N VAL A 98 -4.57 13.47 6.61
CA VAL A 98 -5.85 14.10 6.96
C VAL A 98 -5.95 14.32 8.47
N VAL A 99 -5.65 13.31 9.30
CA VAL A 99 -5.69 13.43 10.77
C VAL A 99 -4.77 14.55 11.26
N ARG A 100 -3.53 14.61 10.77
CA ARG A 100 -2.58 15.69 11.10
C ARG A 100 -3.07 17.08 10.72
N ARG A 101 -3.87 17.20 9.65
CA ARG A 101 -4.43 18.48 9.24
C ARG A 101 -5.56 18.90 10.18
N ALA A 102 -6.42 17.97 10.59
CA ALA A 102 -7.48 18.23 11.56
C ALA A 102 -6.92 18.69 12.91
N GLU A 103 -5.88 18.01 13.43
CA GLU A 103 -5.20 18.38 14.69
C GLU A 103 -4.53 19.77 14.66
N ARG A 104 -4.18 20.29 13.49
CA ARG A 104 -3.56 21.64 13.36
C ARG A 104 -4.57 22.77 13.22
N GLN A 105 -5.86 22.46 13.06
CA GLN A 105 -6.93 23.41 12.79
C GLN A 105 -7.90 23.59 13.97
N GLY A 106 -7.79 22.76 15.00
CA GLY A 106 -8.49 22.90 16.28
C GLY A 106 -7.55 23.37 17.37
#